data_AF-A0A7K2S9I4-F1
#
_entry.id   AF-A0A7K2S9I4-F1
#
_cell.length_a   1.000
_cell.length_b   1.000
_cell.length_c   1.000
_cell.angle_alpha   90.00
_cell.angle_beta   90.00
_cell.angle_gamma   90.00
#
_symmetry.space_group_name_H-M   'P 1'
#
loop_
_entity.id
_entity.type
_entity.pdbx_description
1 polymer ?
#
loop_
_entity_poly.entity_id
_entity_poly.type
_entity_poly.pdbx_seq_one_letter_code
_entity_poly.pdbx_strand_id
1 'polypeptide(L)'
;MKTLWTYSHTAPVHGLRVGPDGGIVLLDAIGGHVLLGLDGTPVDGSRRPRVADLARSATRRGPYDIVTDDDRLTLLLDGTELEGIELDGTVTAVAAARDGAMVLAGTEEGTVYGLRLPLTEAGAMTLLDKEQDLLRHPDATTARRAAHLYLDTGSPCFAVRRVRRLGQRGALPSGSVEPVIAGIALQHGRVLRRDPGAAFEAGRALSATGEDQAAVGLLQRAAADPRFRSRALYTAGECFRRLGAESAAAIAHEQAAASGPGEDEKRVLYDLARALQEQDRHTEAVDRFESLLAWDATYEDAWQRYEHSRNRARSAGPAVGRRSPVGSAAGLVRDLEARGLLGRTDSRIESYDATFYVQFDHTGVHDSVKKRLEMVQLLTAVEDPGAVAASLDVGSGTLRYPQVLDRFGVWSYGIDLSDAGIHACVDARWARRFAVADGTAMPFRDGSFDLVTCMMGTVNHLSAAQRERFLAESFRTLRPGGRLVVSAWDPACRFQTFLSFYSPAEMAQLRRRLTEPRVLREECAAAGFSAVRTTPFCTFPDWLATGADASGTSGADRLTWLADLDRDRVAGDPATVGQMFLLSARR
;
A
#
# COMPACT_ATOMS: atom_id res chain seq x y z
N MET A 1 -19.20 24.88 4.19
CA MET A 1 -19.59 26.30 4.12
C MET A 1 -21.08 26.35 3.88
N LYS A 2 -21.73 27.51 4.01
CA LYS A 2 -23.15 27.64 3.65
C LYS A 2 -23.31 28.57 2.45
N THR A 3 -23.90 28.07 1.37
CA THR A 3 -24.35 28.92 0.26
C THR A 3 -25.42 29.88 0.76
N LEU A 4 -25.12 31.18 0.64
CA LEU A 4 -26.04 32.27 0.97
C LEU A 4 -26.91 32.62 -0.25
N TRP A 5 -26.29 32.67 -1.43
CA TRP A 5 -26.92 33.03 -2.68
C TRP A 5 -26.10 32.50 -3.86
N THR A 6 -26.73 32.43 -5.03
CA THR A 6 -26.09 32.14 -6.32
C THR A 6 -26.51 33.17 -7.35
N TYR A 7 -25.63 33.45 -8.31
CA TYR A 7 -25.91 34.28 -9.48
C TYR A 7 -25.45 33.55 -10.75
N SER A 8 -26.33 33.42 -11.74
CA SER A 8 -26.02 32.76 -13.00
C SER A 8 -25.71 33.78 -14.08
N HIS A 9 -24.50 33.72 -14.63
CA HIS A 9 -24.06 34.49 -15.79
C HIS A 9 -24.14 33.63 -17.06
N THR A 10 -24.29 34.26 -18.22
CA THR A 10 -24.43 33.57 -19.51
C THR A 10 -23.11 33.03 -20.08
N ALA A 11 -21.98 33.31 -19.41
CA ALA A 11 -20.65 32.96 -19.86
C ALA A 11 -19.76 32.53 -18.68
N PRO A 12 -18.69 31.77 -18.93
CA PRO A 12 -17.75 31.34 -17.90
C PRO A 12 -17.18 32.50 -17.10
N VAL A 13 -17.03 32.30 -15.80
CA VAL A 13 -16.36 33.27 -14.92
C VAL A 13 -14.85 33.08 -15.02
N HIS A 14 -14.10 34.13 -15.34
CA HIS A 14 -12.63 34.11 -15.38
C HIS A 14 -11.97 34.86 -14.24
N GLY A 15 -12.72 35.70 -13.54
CA GLY A 15 -12.18 36.46 -12.42
C GLY A 15 -13.26 37.02 -11.51
N LEU A 16 -12.91 37.10 -10.23
CA LEU A 16 -13.69 37.79 -9.22
C LEU A 16 -12.77 38.78 -8.50
N ARG A 17 -13.23 40.01 -8.32
CA ARG A 17 -12.50 41.03 -7.54
C ARG A 17 -13.45 41.76 -6.62
N VAL A 18 -13.06 41.93 -5.36
CA VAL A 18 -13.83 42.70 -4.38
C VAL A 18 -13.33 44.15 -4.37
N GLY A 19 -14.26 45.09 -4.43
CA GLY A 19 -13.98 46.52 -4.41
C GLY A 19 -13.41 47.01 -3.07
N PRO A 20 -12.77 48.20 -3.06
CA PRO A 20 -12.10 48.74 -1.88
C PRO A 20 -13.01 48.90 -0.66
N ASP A 21 -14.28 49.24 -0.87
CA ASP A 21 -15.28 49.39 0.19
C ASP A 21 -15.90 48.05 0.64
N GLY A 22 -15.49 46.94 0.02
CA GLY A 22 -15.99 45.60 0.30
C GLY A 22 -17.38 45.30 -0.28
N GLY A 23 -18.20 46.31 -0.59
CA GLY A 23 -19.61 46.13 -0.95
C GLY A 23 -19.93 45.74 -2.40
N ILE A 24 -18.95 45.78 -3.32
CA ILE A 24 -19.16 45.49 -4.75
C ILE A 24 -18.13 44.47 -5.21
N VAL A 25 -18.58 43.51 -6.03
CA VAL A 25 -17.78 42.47 -6.66
C VAL A 25 -17.80 42.70 -8.17
N LEU A 26 -16.61 42.75 -8.79
CA LEU A 26 -16.46 42.70 -10.23
C LEU A 26 -16.35 41.24 -10.67
N LEU A 27 -17.31 40.81 -11.49
CA LEU A 27 -17.28 39.59 -12.26
C LEU A 27 -16.57 39.87 -13.59
N ASP A 28 -15.50 39.14 -13.88
CA ASP A 28 -14.83 39.12 -15.18
C ASP A 28 -15.24 37.86 -15.93
N ALA A 29 -15.98 38.00 -17.04
CA ALA A 29 -16.54 36.88 -17.80
C ALA A 29 -16.28 37.05 -19.31
N ILE A 30 -16.36 35.95 -20.07
CA ILE A 30 -16.20 36.02 -21.53
C ILE A 30 -17.30 36.92 -22.11
N GLY A 31 -16.91 38.06 -22.67
CA GLY A 31 -17.83 39.02 -23.29
C GLY A 31 -18.12 40.29 -22.47
N GLY A 32 -17.57 40.44 -21.25
CA GLY A 32 -17.66 41.70 -20.51
C GLY A 32 -17.49 41.56 -19.00
N HIS A 33 -17.77 42.66 -18.27
CA HIS A 33 -17.76 42.66 -16.81
C HIS A 33 -19.15 42.97 -16.24
N VAL A 34 -19.51 42.32 -15.14
CA VAL A 34 -20.74 42.58 -14.38
C VAL A 34 -20.36 43.02 -12.96
N LEU A 35 -21.08 44.01 -12.43
CA LEU A 35 -20.95 44.41 -11.03
C LEU A 35 -22.07 43.75 -10.22
N LEU A 36 -21.69 43.05 -9.15
CA LEU A 36 -22.59 42.43 -8.20
C LEU A 36 -22.42 43.07 -6.82
N GLY A 37 -23.51 43.22 -6.07
CA GLY A 37 -23.44 43.44 -4.63
C GLY A 37 -22.94 42.18 -3.91
N LEU A 38 -22.53 42.31 -2.64
CA LEU A 38 -22.19 41.14 -1.81
C LEU A 38 -23.37 40.21 -1.52
N ASP A 39 -24.59 40.61 -1.87
CA ASP A 39 -25.81 39.81 -1.81
C ASP A 39 -26.12 39.09 -3.13
N GLY A 40 -25.27 39.24 -4.15
CA GLY A 40 -25.42 38.64 -5.47
C GLY A 40 -26.30 39.43 -6.43
N THR A 41 -26.77 40.62 -6.05
CA THR A 41 -27.64 41.44 -6.91
C THR A 41 -26.84 42.29 -7.92
N PRO A 42 -27.24 42.39 -9.20
CA PRO A 42 -26.58 43.27 -10.16
C PRO A 42 -26.65 44.75 -9.77
N VAL A 43 -25.53 45.47 -9.90
CA VAL A 43 -25.42 46.91 -9.60
C VAL A 43 -25.28 47.70 -10.90
N ASP A 44 -26.05 48.78 -11.03
CA ASP A 44 -26.08 49.59 -12.26
C ASP A 44 -24.77 50.40 -12.46
N GLY A 45 -24.28 50.42 -13.70
CA GLY A 45 -22.89 50.71 -14.08
C GLY A 45 -22.45 52.19 -14.04
N SER A 46 -23.14 53.05 -13.27
CA SER A 46 -22.82 54.48 -13.14
C SER A 46 -21.65 54.75 -12.17
N ARG A 47 -21.31 53.80 -11.29
CA ARG A 47 -20.07 53.76 -10.51
C ARG A 47 -19.24 52.56 -10.93
N ARG A 48 -18.52 52.67 -12.04
CA ARG A 48 -17.48 51.69 -12.41
C ARG A 48 -16.26 51.94 -11.51
N PRO A 49 -15.96 51.08 -10.51
CA PRO A 49 -14.65 51.16 -9.87
C PRO A 49 -13.58 51.02 -10.96
N ARG A 50 -12.53 51.85 -10.93
CA ARG A 50 -11.46 51.71 -11.91
C ARG A 50 -10.84 50.33 -11.70
N VAL A 51 -10.62 49.59 -12.78
CA VAL A 51 -10.04 48.24 -12.73
C VAL A 51 -8.68 48.21 -12.01
N ALA A 52 -7.96 49.34 -12.02
CA ALA A 52 -6.71 49.56 -11.29
C ALA A 52 -6.87 49.71 -9.76
N ASP A 53 -8.04 50.14 -9.29
CA ASP A 53 -8.37 50.28 -7.86
C ASP A 53 -8.91 48.96 -7.27
N LEU A 54 -9.14 47.96 -8.13
CA LEU A 54 -9.58 46.62 -7.75
C LEU A 54 -8.37 45.73 -7.53
N ALA A 55 -8.17 45.27 -6.30
CA ALA A 55 -7.16 44.27 -6.01
C ALA A 55 -7.50 42.97 -6.77
N ARG A 56 -6.54 42.42 -7.54
CA ARG A 56 -6.55 40.98 -7.80
C ARG A 56 -6.49 40.30 -6.43
N SER A 57 -7.23 39.23 -6.24
CA SER A 57 -7.18 38.39 -5.04
C SER A 57 -5.77 37.80 -4.91
N ALA A 58 -4.82 38.61 -4.42
CA ALA A 58 -3.65 38.11 -3.77
C ALA A 58 -4.18 37.44 -2.52
N THR A 59 -3.87 36.16 -2.37
CA THR A 59 -3.97 35.38 -1.14
C THR A 59 -3.57 36.27 0.03
N ARG A 60 -4.57 36.88 0.69
CA ARG A 60 -4.34 37.57 1.95
C ARG A 60 -3.80 36.48 2.89
N ARG A 61 -2.66 36.76 3.54
CA ARG A 61 -2.24 36.01 4.73
C ARG A 61 -3.26 36.27 5.86
N GLY A 62 -4.43 35.67 5.75
CA GLY A 62 -5.35 35.46 6.86
C GLY A 62 -5.01 34.14 7.56
N PRO A 63 -5.74 33.74 8.60
CA PRO A 63 -5.55 32.44 9.24
C PRO A 63 -5.98 31.27 8.34
N TYR A 64 -6.62 31.55 7.20
CA TYR A 64 -7.12 30.53 6.29
C TYR A 64 -6.40 30.53 4.94
N ASP A 65 -6.22 29.33 4.40
CA ASP A 65 -5.93 29.12 2.99
C ASP A 65 -7.18 28.60 2.28
N ILE A 66 -7.46 29.10 1.09
CA ILE A 66 -8.54 28.59 0.23
C ILE A 66 -7.89 27.85 -0.93
N VAL A 67 -8.25 26.58 -1.07
CA VAL A 67 -7.74 25.69 -2.11
C VAL A 67 -8.91 25.19 -2.95
N THR A 68 -8.70 25.11 -4.25
CA THR A 68 -9.68 24.61 -5.21
C THR A 68 -9.13 23.37 -5.91
N ASP A 69 -9.96 22.36 -6.08
CA ASP A 69 -9.67 21.10 -6.77
C ASP A 69 -10.89 20.76 -7.63
N ASP A 70 -10.78 20.98 -8.94
CA ASP A 70 -11.88 20.96 -9.90
C ASP A 70 -13.14 21.72 -9.42
N ASP A 71 -14.19 21.01 -9.04
CA ASP A 71 -15.49 21.53 -8.59
C ASP A 71 -15.56 21.78 -7.07
N ARG A 72 -14.50 21.42 -6.34
CA ARG A 72 -14.47 21.50 -4.87
C ARG A 72 -13.68 22.71 -4.39
N LEU A 73 -14.30 23.48 -3.50
CA LEU A 73 -13.65 24.55 -2.75
C LEU A 73 -13.41 24.13 -1.30
N THR A 74 -12.17 24.25 -0.83
CA THR A 74 -11.72 23.79 0.49
C THR A 74 -11.08 24.92 1.28
N LEU A 75 -11.48 25.08 2.54
CA LEU A 75 -10.89 26.01 3.50
C LEU A 75 -9.98 25.28 4.47
N LEU A 76 -8.73 25.68 4.53
CA LEU A 76 -7.73 25.15 5.44
C LEU A 76 -7.44 26.17 6.54
N LEU A 77 -7.41 25.73 7.79
CA LEU A 77 -6.89 26.50 8.93
C LEU A 77 -5.56 25.88 9.37
N ASP A 78 -4.46 26.62 9.20
CA ASP A 78 -3.08 26.10 9.32
C ASP A 78 -2.97 24.72 8.67
N GLY A 79 -3.26 24.62 7.37
CA GLY A 79 -3.17 23.38 6.59
C GLY A 79 -4.01 22.19 7.10
N THR A 80 -5.04 22.42 7.91
CA THR A 80 -6.06 21.41 8.26
C THR A 80 -7.39 21.82 7.64
N GLU A 81 -8.03 20.91 6.89
CA GLU A 81 -9.35 21.16 6.32
C GLU A 81 -10.37 21.44 7.43
N LEU A 82 -10.78 22.71 7.48
CA LEU A 82 -11.85 23.19 8.33
C LEU A 82 -13.19 22.82 7.73
N GLU A 83 -13.36 23.05 6.42
CA GLU A 83 -14.57 22.68 5.69
C GLU A 83 -14.34 22.70 4.18
N GLY A 84 -15.06 21.85 3.45
CA GLY A 84 -15.13 21.85 2.00
C GLY A 84 -16.57 21.93 1.50
N ILE A 85 -16.75 22.34 0.24
CA ILE A 85 -18.03 22.34 -0.46
C ILE A 85 -17.81 22.00 -1.94
N GLU A 86 -18.65 21.12 -2.49
CA GLU A 86 -18.72 20.83 -3.93
C GLU A 86 -19.68 21.84 -4.57
N LEU A 87 -19.27 22.42 -5.69
CA LEU A 87 -20.00 23.42 -6.44
C LEU A 87 -20.43 22.84 -7.80
N ASP A 88 -21.44 23.45 -8.42
CA ASP A 88 -21.88 23.04 -9.76
C ASP A 88 -20.91 23.60 -10.81
N GLY A 89 -19.98 22.75 -11.25
CA GLY A 89 -18.95 23.03 -12.24
C GLY A 89 -17.59 23.42 -11.66
N THR A 90 -16.56 23.29 -12.50
CA THR A 90 -15.16 23.60 -12.17
C THR A 90 -15.00 25.04 -11.65
N VAL A 91 -14.31 25.21 -10.53
CA VAL A 91 -14.05 26.51 -9.91
C VAL A 91 -12.94 27.24 -10.66
N THR A 92 -13.29 28.37 -11.26
CA THR A 92 -12.39 29.15 -12.13
C THR A 92 -11.94 30.46 -11.50
N ALA A 93 -12.65 30.97 -10.50
CA ALA A 93 -12.30 32.20 -9.80
C ALA A 93 -12.72 32.18 -8.33
N VAL A 94 -11.89 32.73 -7.45
CA VAL A 94 -12.19 32.86 -6.02
C VAL A 94 -11.82 34.24 -5.50
N ALA A 95 -12.67 34.83 -4.66
CA ALA A 95 -12.38 36.06 -3.95
C ALA A 95 -12.93 36.02 -2.51
N ALA A 96 -12.27 36.66 -1.56
CA ALA A 96 -12.76 36.77 -0.19
C ALA A 96 -13.28 38.19 0.10
N ALA A 97 -14.39 38.28 0.84
CA ALA A 97 -14.91 39.56 1.32
C ALA A 97 -13.92 40.21 2.32
N ARG A 98 -13.91 41.54 2.38
CA ARG A 98 -12.93 42.31 3.17
C ARG A 98 -13.01 42.04 4.68
N ASP A 99 -14.21 41.69 5.16
CA ASP A 99 -14.51 41.33 6.54
C ASP A 99 -14.16 39.87 6.90
N GLY A 100 -13.71 39.09 5.91
CA GLY A 100 -13.37 37.67 6.09
C GLY A 100 -14.60 36.79 6.43
N ALA A 101 -15.82 37.28 6.27
CA ALA A 101 -17.04 36.55 6.63
C ALA A 101 -17.56 35.66 5.50
N MET A 102 -17.18 35.98 4.25
CA MET A 102 -17.68 35.32 3.05
C MET A 102 -16.57 35.09 2.03
N VAL A 103 -16.68 33.97 1.31
CA VAL A 103 -15.91 33.63 0.12
C VAL A 103 -16.84 33.60 -1.08
N LEU A 104 -16.34 34.09 -2.21
CA LEU A 104 -17.02 34.11 -3.49
C LEU A 104 -16.32 33.12 -4.41
N ALA A 105 -17.07 32.27 -5.10
CA ALA A 105 -16.53 31.31 -6.06
C ALA A 105 -17.30 31.40 -7.38
N GLY A 106 -16.58 31.53 -8.49
CA GLY A 106 -17.12 31.50 -9.84
C GLY A 106 -16.77 30.17 -10.50
N THR A 107 -17.68 29.62 -11.30
CA THR A 107 -17.49 28.37 -12.02
C THR A 107 -17.44 28.57 -13.54
N GLU A 108 -16.94 27.55 -14.23
CA GLU A 108 -16.92 27.48 -15.70
C GLU A 108 -18.33 27.54 -16.30
N GLU A 109 -19.34 27.03 -15.60
CA GLU A 109 -20.75 27.10 -15.97
C GLU A 109 -21.36 28.51 -15.85
N GLY A 110 -20.56 29.51 -15.43
CA GLY A 110 -21.02 30.88 -15.25
C GLY A 110 -21.74 31.13 -13.93
N THR A 111 -21.74 30.17 -12.99
CA THR A 111 -22.38 30.34 -11.68
C THR A 111 -21.43 30.99 -10.68
N VAL A 112 -21.92 31.98 -9.94
CA VAL A 112 -21.21 32.67 -8.86
C VAL A 112 -21.89 32.34 -7.54
N TYR A 113 -21.12 31.84 -6.58
CA TYR A 113 -21.57 31.45 -5.26
C TYR A 113 -21.11 32.46 -4.20
N GLY A 114 -22.03 32.91 -3.35
CA GLY A 114 -21.72 33.57 -2.09
C GLY A 114 -21.71 32.57 -0.93
N LEU A 115 -20.55 32.30 -0.35
CA LEU A 115 -20.34 31.23 0.64
C LEU A 115 -19.97 31.81 2.01
N ARG A 116 -20.80 31.57 3.01
CA ARG A 116 -20.48 31.92 4.40
C ARG A 116 -19.47 30.94 4.98
N LEU A 117 -18.42 31.49 5.60
CA LEU A 117 -17.42 30.70 6.30
C LEU A 117 -17.96 30.14 7.63
N PRO A 118 -17.52 28.94 8.05
CA PRO A 118 -17.93 28.34 9.32
C PRO A 118 -17.35 29.05 10.54
N LEU A 119 -16.20 29.70 10.37
CA LEU A 119 -15.48 30.40 11.42
C LEU A 119 -15.03 31.77 10.89
N THR A 120 -15.23 32.81 11.69
CA THR A 120 -14.76 34.17 11.33
C THR A 120 -13.25 34.27 11.46
N GLU A 121 -12.63 35.26 10.83
CA GLU A 121 -11.18 35.50 10.97
C GLU A 121 -10.77 35.70 12.44
N ALA A 122 -11.50 36.53 13.18
CA ALA A 122 -11.28 36.74 14.61
C ALA A 122 -11.47 35.44 15.44
N GLY A 123 -12.44 34.61 15.06
CA GLY A 123 -12.68 33.31 15.68
C GLY A 123 -11.51 32.33 15.46
N ALA A 124 -10.97 32.26 14.24
CA ALA A 124 -9.79 31.44 13.94
C ALA A 124 -8.54 31.90 14.69
N MET A 125 -8.28 33.21 14.74
CA MET A 125 -7.13 33.73 15.50
C MET A 125 -7.26 33.37 16.98
N THR A 126 -8.44 33.57 17.57
CA THR A 126 -8.71 33.20 18.97
C THR A 126 -8.53 31.69 19.21
N LEU A 127 -8.95 30.86 18.25
CA LEU A 127 -8.79 29.41 18.32
C LEU A 127 -7.31 29.01 18.29
N LEU A 128 -6.53 29.58 17.37
CA LEU A 128 -5.09 29.31 17.23
C LEU A 128 -4.30 29.76 18.45
N ASP A 129 -4.61 30.93 19.02
CA ASP A 129 -3.95 31.42 20.24
C ASP A 129 -4.21 30.46 21.43
N LYS A 130 -5.46 30.04 21.62
CA LYS A 130 -5.82 29.06 22.66
C LYS A 130 -5.17 27.70 22.43
N GLU A 131 -5.10 27.24 21.18
CA GLU A 131 -4.39 26.01 20.82
C GLU A 131 -2.90 26.12 21.18
N GLN A 132 -2.26 27.22 20.80
CA GLN A 132 -0.85 27.45 21.11
C GLN A 132 -0.59 27.42 22.61
N ASP A 133 -1.46 28.05 23.41
CA ASP A 133 -1.37 28.05 24.86
C ASP A 133 -1.53 26.64 25.46
N LEU A 134 -2.49 25.85 24.96
CA LEU A 134 -2.67 24.44 25.37
C LEU A 134 -1.45 23.57 25.06
N LEU A 135 -0.75 23.85 23.95
CA LEU A 135 0.36 23.03 23.46
C LEU A 135 1.73 23.42 24.06
N ARG A 136 1.83 24.49 24.87
CA ARG A 136 3.12 24.89 25.50
C ARG A 136 3.68 23.81 26.43
N HIS A 137 2.80 23.11 27.14
CA HIS A 137 3.16 22.07 28.12
C HIS A 137 2.23 20.86 27.96
N PRO A 138 2.47 19.99 26.96
CA PRO A 138 1.57 18.88 26.67
C PRO A 138 1.64 17.78 27.72
N ASP A 139 0.48 17.34 28.20
CA ASP A 139 0.30 16.23 29.13
C ASP A 139 -0.76 15.24 28.61
N ALA A 140 -0.98 14.14 29.33
CA ALA A 140 -1.93 13.09 28.95
C ALA A 140 -3.39 13.57 28.75
N THR A 141 -3.73 14.77 29.22
CA THR A 141 -5.06 15.38 29.08
C THR A 141 -5.12 16.44 27.97
N THR A 142 -3.98 16.91 27.45
CA THR A 142 -3.90 17.96 26.43
C THR A 142 -4.68 17.61 25.17
N ALA A 143 -4.60 16.36 24.70
CA ALA A 143 -5.37 15.91 23.52
C ALA A 143 -6.90 16.05 23.73
N ARG A 144 -7.40 15.72 24.93
CA ARG A 144 -8.82 15.91 25.28
C ARG A 144 -9.23 17.38 25.32
N ARG A 145 -8.41 18.22 25.95
CA ARG A 145 -8.66 19.68 26.01
C ARG A 145 -8.65 20.31 24.62
N ALA A 146 -7.72 19.92 23.76
CA ALA A 146 -7.66 20.36 22.37
C ALA A 146 -8.90 19.90 21.59
N ALA A 147 -9.31 18.63 21.73
CA ALA A 147 -10.53 18.14 21.09
C ALA A 147 -11.78 18.91 21.52
N HIS A 148 -11.94 19.21 22.81
CA HIS A 148 -13.04 20.05 23.30
C HIS A 148 -13.01 21.45 22.68
N LEU A 149 -11.84 22.08 22.65
CA LEU A 149 -11.66 23.38 22.00
C LEU A 149 -12.14 23.34 20.54
N TYR A 150 -11.76 22.34 19.76
CA TYR A 150 -12.17 22.22 18.36
C TYR A 150 -13.64 21.86 18.16
N LEU A 151 -14.24 21.10 19.07
CA LEU A 151 -15.67 20.79 19.04
C LEU A 151 -16.52 22.04 19.35
N ASP A 152 -16.07 22.87 20.29
CA ASP A 152 -16.78 24.08 20.71
C ASP A 152 -16.72 25.18 19.65
N THR A 153 -15.58 25.32 18.96
CA THR A 153 -15.37 26.41 18.00
C THR A 153 -15.53 25.99 16.53
N GLY A 154 -15.36 24.70 16.23
CA GLY A 154 -15.29 24.18 14.89
C GLY A 154 -16.38 23.14 14.62
N SER A 155 -15.98 22.01 14.04
CA SER A 155 -16.86 20.88 13.75
C SER A 155 -16.24 19.57 14.23
N PRO A 156 -17.04 18.50 14.44
CA PRO A 156 -16.48 17.18 14.72
C PRO A 156 -15.49 16.70 13.65
N CYS A 157 -15.75 17.01 12.36
CA CYS A 157 -14.83 16.67 11.27
C CYS A 157 -13.49 17.40 11.41
N PHE A 158 -13.53 18.70 11.69
CA PHE A 158 -12.33 19.49 11.93
C PHE A 158 -11.57 19.00 13.17
N ALA A 159 -12.27 18.73 14.28
CA ALA A 159 -11.68 18.22 15.51
C ALA A 159 -10.89 16.92 15.28
N VAL A 160 -11.47 15.95 14.57
CA VAL A 160 -10.81 14.69 14.21
C VAL A 160 -9.52 14.94 13.41
N ARG A 161 -9.60 15.74 12.33
CA ARG A 161 -8.42 16.04 11.50
C ARG A 161 -7.35 16.82 12.24
N ARG A 162 -7.74 17.81 13.05
CA ARG A 162 -6.83 18.69 13.78
C ARG A 162 -6.08 17.91 14.86
N VAL A 163 -6.79 17.11 15.67
CA VAL A 163 -6.17 16.23 16.68
C VAL A 163 -5.21 15.23 16.02
N ARG A 164 -5.61 14.61 14.91
CA ARG A 164 -4.75 13.69 14.15
C ARG A 164 -3.46 14.37 13.67
N ARG A 165 -3.58 15.56 13.06
CA ARG A 165 -2.44 16.30 12.52
C ARG A 165 -1.48 16.77 13.61
N LEU A 166 -1.99 17.22 14.75
CA LEU A 166 -1.15 17.56 15.91
C LEU A 166 -0.41 16.34 16.45
N GLY A 167 -1.06 15.17 16.49
CA GLY A 167 -0.42 13.90 16.81
C GLY A 167 0.73 13.56 15.86
N GLN A 168 0.51 13.69 14.54
CA GLN A 168 1.52 13.43 13.51
C GLN A 168 2.72 14.37 13.60
N ARG A 169 2.50 15.62 14.05
CA ARG A 169 3.56 16.61 14.29
C ARG A 169 4.27 16.43 15.64
N GLY A 170 3.86 15.44 16.45
CA GLY A 170 4.43 15.22 17.78
C GLY A 170 4.03 16.28 18.82
N ALA A 171 3.02 17.11 18.53
CA ALA A 171 2.53 18.14 19.45
C ALA A 171 1.64 17.58 20.57
N LEU A 172 1.10 16.37 20.39
CA LEU A 172 0.32 15.65 21.41
C LEU A 172 1.07 14.41 21.90
N PRO A 173 0.91 14.00 23.17
CA PRO A 173 1.57 12.80 23.68
C PRO A 173 1.21 11.53 22.92
N SER A 174 2.19 10.65 22.73
CA SER A 174 2.00 9.34 22.10
C SER A 174 0.92 8.53 22.84
N GLY A 175 0.02 7.89 22.08
CA GLY A 175 -1.09 7.11 22.64
C GLY A 175 -2.31 7.92 23.09
N SER A 176 -2.24 9.26 23.13
CA SER A 176 -3.40 10.10 23.52
C SER A 176 -4.35 10.41 22.36
N VAL A 177 -3.91 10.22 21.11
CA VAL A 177 -4.64 10.64 19.91
C VAL A 177 -5.82 9.71 19.59
N GLU A 178 -5.58 8.39 19.51
CA GLU A 178 -6.63 7.44 19.12
C GLU A 178 -7.82 7.43 20.10
N PRO A 179 -7.62 7.37 21.44
CA PRO A 179 -8.74 7.36 22.38
C PRO A 179 -9.59 8.63 22.29
N VAL A 180 -8.98 9.78 21.99
CA VAL A 180 -9.69 11.06 21.86
C VAL A 180 -10.51 11.09 20.58
N ILE A 181 -9.93 10.69 19.44
CA ILE A 181 -10.65 10.62 18.17
C ILE A 181 -11.78 9.58 18.25
N ALA A 182 -11.54 8.43 18.87
CA ALA A 182 -12.57 7.41 19.11
C ALA A 182 -13.73 7.97 19.97
N GLY A 183 -13.42 8.72 21.03
CA GLY A 183 -14.42 9.40 21.86
C GLY A 183 -15.29 10.37 21.06
N ILE A 184 -14.67 11.19 20.20
CA ILE A 184 -15.40 12.08 19.27
C ILE A 184 -16.29 11.26 18.34
N ALA A 185 -15.78 10.14 17.82
CA ALA A 185 -16.48 9.31 16.86
C ALA A 185 -17.71 8.61 17.46
N LEU A 186 -17.62 8.14 18.70
CA LEU A 186 -18.75 7.54 19.43
C LEU A 186 -19.88 8.56 19.67
N GLN A 187 -19.54 9.83 19.93
CA GLN A 187 -20.52 10.88 20.20
C GLN A 187 -21.09 11.51 18.91
N HIS A 188 -20.27 11.67 17.88
CA HIS A 188 -20.59 12.47 16.69
C HIS A 188 -20.59 11.68 15.37
N GLY A 189 -20.62 10.35 15.41
CA GLY A 189 -20.52 9.48 14.24
C GLY A 189 -21.49 9.81 13.09
N ARG A 190 -22.69 10.33 13.38
CA ARG A 190 -23.65 10.76 12.35
C ARG A 190 -23.13 11.93 11.50
N VAL A 191 -22.45 12.90 12.12
CA VAL A 191 -21.87 14.05 11.42
C VAL A 191 -20.66 13.59 10.61
N LEU A 192 -19.80 12.78 11.23
CA LEU A 192 -18.58 12.28 10.60
C LEU A 192 -18.86 11.46 9.33
N ARG A 193 -19.95 10.66 9.29
CA ARG A 193 -20.36 9.92 8.08
C ARG A 193 -20.64 10.80 6.85
N ARG A 194 -20.88 12.10 7.02
CA ARG A 194 -21.10 12.99 5.86
C ARG A 194 -19.80 13.41 5.18
N ASP A 195 -18.67 13.15 5.83
CA ASP A 195 -17.35 13.56 5.39
C ASP A 195 -16.43 12.33 5.27
N PRO A 196 -16.05 11.90 4.06
CA PRO A 196 -15.25 10.68 3.87
C PRO A 196 -13.90 10.69 4.59
N GLY A 197 -13.19 11.82 4.57
CA GLY A 197 -11.87 11.93 5.21
C GLY A 197 -11.94 11.88 6.73
N ALA A 198 -12.91 12.59 7.33
CA ALA A 198 -13.12 12.53 8.77
C ALA A 198 -13.66 11.17 9.22
N ALA A 199 -14.55 10.55 8.42
CA ALA A 199 -15.04 9.19 8.67
C ALA A 199 -13.91 8.16 8.64
N PHE A 200 -12.96 8.29 7.70
CA PHE A 200 -11.80 7.40 7.63
C PHE A 200 -10.92 7.49 8.88
N GLU A 201 -10.55 8.71 9.27
CA GLU A 201 -9.70 8.93 10.45
C GLU A 201 -10.37 8.51 11.76
N ALA A 202 -11.67 8.76 11.88
CA ALA A 202 -12.48 8.33 13.02
C ALA A 202 -12.65 6.79 13.07
N GLY A 203 -12.92 6.17 11.92
CA GLY A 203 -13.03 4.72 11.80
C GLY A 203 -11.74 4.00 12.17
N ARG A 204 -10.59 4.53 11.73
CA ARG A 204 -9.27 4.01 12.13
C ARG A 204 -9.01 4.13 13.63
N ALA A 205 -9.39 5.25 14.24
CA ALA A 205 -9.23 5.45 15.67
C ALA A 205 -10.09 4.47 16.48
N LEU A 206 -11.36 4.29 16.10
CA LEU A 206 -12.26 3.31 16.73
C LEU A 206 -11.72 1.88 16.60
N SER A 207 -11.25 1.51 15.41
CA SER A 207 -10.59 0.24 15.15
C SER A 207 -9.36 0.03 16.05
N ALA A 208 -8.52 1.05 16.21
CA ALA A 208 -7.34 1.00 17.07
C ALA A 208 -7.68 0.90 18.58
N THR A 209 -8.84 1.40 19.01
CA THR A 209 -9.30 1.31 20.39
C THR A 209 -10.19 0.09 20.67
N GLY A 210 -10.37 -0.80 19.69
CA GLY A 210 -11.18 -2.02 19.82
C GLY A 210 -12.70 -1.80 19.67
N GLU A 211 -13.14 -0.61 19.25
CA GLU A 211 -14.54 -0.25 19.02
C GLU A 211 -14.98 -0.64 17.60
N ASP A 212 -14.70 -1.89 17.20
CA ASP A 212 -14.80 -2.36 15.82
C ASP A 212 -16.22 -2.24 15.24
N GLN A 213 -17.25 -2.46 16.06
CA GLN A 213 -18.65 -2.34 15.63
C GLN A 213 -19.00 -0.90 15.23
N ALA A 214 -18.47 0.09 15.95
CA ALA A 214 -18.66 1.50 15.62
C ALA A 214 -17.79 1.93 14.43
N ALA A 215 -16.60 1.33 14.28
CA ALA A 215 -15.65 1.63 13.21
C ALA A 215 -16.19 1.30 11.82
N VAL A 216 -16.76 0.09 11.64
CA VAL A 216 -17.21 -0.43 10.34
C VAL A 216 -18.11 0.55 9.59
N GLY A 217 -19.11 1.12 10.26
CA GLY A 217 -20.06 2.02 9.60
C GLY A 217 -19.44 3.34 9.12
N LEU A 218 -18.37 3.81 9.78
CA LEU A 218 -17.61 4.98 9.33
C LEU A 218 -16.67 4.63 8.19
N LEU A 219 -16.01 3.47 8.27
CA LEU A 219 -15.09 2.98 7.24
C LEU A 219 -15.81 2.67 5.93
N GLN A 220 -16.96 2.01 5.97
CA GLN A 220 -17.78 1.76 4.77
C GLN A 220 -18.25 3.06 4.11
N ARG A 221 -18.54 4.09 4.91
CA ARG A 221 -18.93 5.39 4.37
C ARG A 221 -17.75 6.15 3.77
N ALA A 222 -16.59 6.09 4.42
CA ALA A 222 -15.34 6.60 3.84
C ALA A 222 -15.03 5.93 2.49
N ALA A 223 -15.37 4.64 2.35
CA ALA A 223 -15.12 3.90 1.12
C ALA A 223 -15.95 4.35 -0.10
N ALA A 224 -16.98 5.19 0.10
CA ALA A 224 -17.69 5.82 -1.02
C ALA A 224 -16.75 6.73 -1.84
N ASP A 225 -15.77 7.35 -1.18
CA ASP A 225 -14.77 8.21 -1.82
C ASP A 225 -13.59 7.35 -2.34
N PRO A 226 -13.27 7.42 -3.64
CA PRO A 226 -12.17 6.66 -4.24
C PRO A 226 -10.84 6.82 -3.52
N ARG A 227 -10.55 8.00 -2.96
CA ARG A 227 -9.28 8.29 -2.26
C ARG A 227 -9.07 7.42 -1.03
N PHE A 228 -10.16 7.06 -0.35
CA PHE A 228 -10.10 6.27 0.88
C PHE A 228 -10.55 4.83 0.67
N ARG A 229 -11.15 4.49 -0.47
CA ARG A 229 -11.85 3.23 -0.73
C ARG A 229 -11.07 1.99 -0.34
N SER A 230 -9.88 1.79 -0.91
CA SER A 230 -9.08 0.60 -0.62
C SER A 230 -8.70 0.50 0.87
N ARG A 231 -8.14 1.56 1.44
CA ARG A 231 -7.68 1.60 2.84
C ARG A 231 -8.83 1.47 3.84
N ALA A 232 -9.98 2.08 3.54
CA ALA A 232 -11.16 2.04 4.40
C ALA A 232 -11.80 0.64 4.40
N LEU A 233 -11.95 0.01 3.23
CA LEU A 233 -12.47 -1.35 3.11
C LEU A 233 -11.54 -2.39 3.76
N TYR A 234 -10.23 -2.24 3.58
CA TYR A 234 -9.24 -3.08 4.26
C TYR A 234 -9.39 -2.99 5.79
N THR A 235 -9.42 -1.76 6.33
CA THR A 235 -9.60 -1.55 7.77
C THR A 235 -10.96 -2.07 8.25
N ALA A 236 -12.02 -1.98 7.43
CA ALA A 236 -13.32 -2.54 7.77
C ALA A 236 -13.28 -4.08 7.81
N GLY A 237 -12.53 -4.71 6.92
CA GLY A 237 -12.28 -6.15 6.93
C GLY A 237 -11.57 -6.62 8.19
N GLU A 238 -10.55 -5.87 8.66
CA GLU A 238 -9.90 -6.11 9.96
C GLU A 238 -10.89 -6.04 11.13
N CYS A 239 -11.80 -5.05 11.11
CA CYS A 239 -12.84 -4.91 12.13
C CYS A 239 -13.83 -6.08 12.08
N PHE A 240 -14.30 -6.47 10.90
CA PHE A 240 -15.20 -7.62 10.74
C PHE A 240 -14.59 -8.92 11.24
N ARG A 241 -13.28 -9.14 11.02
CA ARG A 241 -12.59 -10.32 11.53
C ARG A 241 -12.58 -10.35 13.05
N ARG A 242 -12.25 -9.23 13.71
CA ARG A 242 -12.29 -9.13 15.18
C ARG A 242 -13.70 -9.28 15.76
N LEU A 243 -14.72 -8.94 14.99
CA LEU A 243 -16.13 -9.17 15.33
C LEU A 243 -16.62 -10.59 15.02
N GLY A 244 -15.79 -11.48 14.47
CA GLY A 244 -16.15 -12.84 14.07
C GLY A 244 -17.01 -12.94 12.80
N ALA A 245 -17.14 -11.86 12.03
CA ALA A 245 -17.91 -11.78 10.80
C ALA A 245 -17.05 -12.12 9.56
N GLU A 246 -16.56 -13.36 9.49
CA GLU A 246 -15.55 -13.78 8.50
C GLU A 246 -15.95 -13.55 7.04
N SER A 247 -17.20 -13.84 6.66
CA SER A 247 -17.65 -13.59 5.28
C SER A 247 -17.67 -12.11 4.92
N ALA A 248 -18.04 -11.25 5.88
CA ALA A 248 -18.01 -9.80 5.67
C ALA A 248 -16.57 -9.27 5.59
N ALA A 249 -15.65 -9.86 6.37
CA ALA A 249 -14.23 -9.56 6.29
C ALA A 249 -13.66 -9.93 4.91
N ALA A 250 -13.94 -11.13 4.41
CA ALA A 250 -13.50 -11.57 3.09
C ALA A 250 -14.01 -10.64 1.97
N ILE A 251 -15.32 -10.34 1.95
CA ILE A 251 -15.92 -9.44 0.97
C ILE A 251 -15.28 -8.04 1.03
N ALA A 252 -15.06 -7.51 2.24
CA ALA A 252 -14.42 -6.20 2.40
C ALA A 252 -12.97 -6.19 1.88
N HIS A 253 -12.19 -7.25 2.11
CA HIS A 253 -10.83 -7.38 1.58
C HIS A 253 -10.82 -7.56 0.06
N GLU A 254 -11.74 -8.34 -0.51
CA GLU A 254 -11.90 -8.49 -1.96
C GLU A 254 -12.23 -7.14 -2.62
N GLN A 255 -13.19 -6.39 -2.05
CA GLN A 255 -13.53 -5.05 -2.55
C GLN A 255 -12.36 -4.06 -2.40
N ALA A 256 -11.57 -4.16 -1.32
CA ALA A 256 -10.38 -3.34 -1.12
C ALA A 256 -9.32 -3.60 -2.19
N ALA A 257 -9.10 -4.87 -2.55
CA ALA A 257 -8.17 -5.29 -3.60
C ALA A 257 -8.66 -4.87 -4.99
N ALA A 258 -9.96 -5.05 -5.27
CA ALA A 258 -10.57 -4.67 -6.55
C ALA A 258 -10.60 -3.15 -6.80
N SER A 259 -10.53 -2.34 -5.74
CA SER A 259 -10.60 -0.88 -5.84
C SER A 259 -9.34 -0.21 -6.40
N GLY A 260 -8.22 -0.93 -6.51
CA GLY A 260 -6.96 -0.37 -7.01
C GLY A 260 -6.37 0.74 -6.13
N PRO A 261 -5.26 1.38 -6.58
CA PRO A 261 -4.66 2.51 -5.89
C PRO A 261 -5.57 3.75 -5.95
N GLY A 262 -5.64 4.51 -4.85
CA GLY A 262 -6.35 5.79 -4.80
C GLY A 262 -5.58 6.92 -5.48
N GLU A 263 -6.18 8.12 -5.55
CA GLU A 263 -5.59 9.28 -6.23
C GLU A 263 -4.25 9.73 -5.63
N ASP A 264 -4.08 9.61 -4.31
CA ASP A 264 -2.81 9.93 -3.66
C ASP A 264 -1.71 8.95 -4.05
N GLU A 265 -2.03 7.65 -4.13
CA GLU A 265 -1.09 6.63 -4.59
C GLU A 265 -0.77 6.79 -6.08
N LYS A 266 -1.75 7.12 -6.93
CA LYS A 266 -1.53 7.45 -8.35
C LYS A 266 -0.63 8.67 -8.51
N ARG A 267 -0.86 9.74 -7.73
CA ARG A 267 -0.02 10.96 -7.73
C ARG A 267 1.41 10.64 -7.35
N VAL A 268 1.63 9.84 -6.31
CA VAL A 268 2.97 9.40 -5.89
C VAL A 268 3.66 8.58 -6.98
N LEU A 269 2.94 7.68 -7.67
CA LEU A 269 3.47 6.92 -8.81
C LEU A 269 3.86 7.84 -9.97
N TYR A 270 3.01 8.82 -10.29
CA TYR A 270 3.25 9.80 -11.33
C TYR A 270 4.46 10.70 -11.00
N ASP A 271 4.51 11.27 -9.80
CA ASP A 271 5.61 12.15 -9.36
C ASP A 271 6.95 11.42 -9.33
N LEU A 272 6.95 10.17 -8.87
CA LEU A 272 8.14 9.33 -8.89
C LEU A 272 8.58 8.98 -10.33
N ALA A 273 7.64 8.62 -11.20
CA ALA A 273 7.93 8.34 -12.60
C ALA A 273 8.52 9.56 -13.31
N ARG A 274 7.95 10.74 -13.05
CA ARG A 274 8.45 12.02 -13.54
C ARG A 274 9.84 12.34 -12.99
N ALA A 275 10.07 12.18 -11.69
CA ALA A 275 11.38 12.42 -11.08
C ALA A 275 12.47 11.50 -11.63
N LEU A 276 12.14 10.23 -11.91
CA LEU A 276 13.05 9.28 -12.57
C LEU A 276 13.35 9.70 -14.02
N GLN A 277 12.33 10.17 -14.74
CA GLN A 277 12.47 10.67 -16.11
C GLN A 277 13.35 11.94 -16.16
N GLU A 278 13.19 12.87 -15.21
CA GLU A 278 14.02 14.08 -15.07
C GLU A 278 15.48 13.75 -14.75
N GLN A 279 15.73 12.59 -14.14
CA GLN A 279 17.07 12.04 -13.88
C GLN A 279 17.63 11.22 -15.06
N ASP A 280 17.01 11.25 -16.25
CA ASP A 280 17.38 10.47 -17.45
C ASP A 280 17.35 8.93 -17.24
N ARG A 281 16.69 8.45 -16.17
CA ARG A 281 16.52 7.01 -15.83
C ARG A 281 15.31 6.41 -16.53
N HIS A 282 15.34 6.44 -17.86
CA HIS A 282 14.17 6.14 -18.69
C HIS A 282 13.63 4.71 -18.57
N THR A 283 14.46 3.70 -18.38
CA THR A 283 14.00 2.30 -18.18
C THR A 283 13.18 2.16 -16.90
N GLU A 284 13.61 2.83 -15.82
CA GLU A 284 12.88 2.78 -14.55
C GLU A 284 11.64 3.65 -14.54
N ALA A 285 11.68 4.79 -15.24
CA ALA A 285 10.52 5.64 -15.47
C ALA A 285 9.43 4.89 -16.26
N VAL A 286 9.81 4.10 -17.28
CA VAL A 286 8.91 3.21 -18.03
C VAL A 286 8.14 2.29 -17.10
N ASP A 287 8.83 1.57 -16.20
CA ASP A 287 8.15 0.66 -15.26
C ASP A 287 7.15 1.40 -14.35
N ARG A 288 7.50 2.63 -13.89
CA ARG A 288 6.62 3.41 -13.01
C ARG A 288 5.43 3.99 -13.76
N PHE A 289 5.63 4.45 -15.00
CA PHE A 289 4.52 4.87 -15.85
C PHE A 289 3.62 3.68 -16.22
N GLU A 290 4.15 2.51 -16.58
CA GLU A 290 3.31 1.32 -16.84
C GLU A 290 2.50 0.91 -15.61
N SER A 291 3.07 1.04 -14.41
CA SER A 291 2.35 0.82 -13.15
C SER A 291 1.16 1.76 -13.02
N LEU A 292 1.34 3.05 -13.34
CA LEU A 292 0.27 4.05 -13.31
C LEU A 292 -0.77 3.80 -14.42
N LEU A 293 -0.33 3.56 -15.66
CA LEU A 293 -1.19 3.35 -16.83
C LEU A 293 -2.04 2.09 -16.73
N ALA A 294 -1.57 1.07 -16.02
CA ALA A 294 -2.34 -0.14 -15.74
C ALA A 294 -3.61 0.15 -14.91
N TRP A 295 -3.60 1.24 -14.15
CA TRP A 295 -4.74 1.66 -13.32
C TRP A 295 -5.47 2.87 -13.89
N ASP A 296 -4.74 3.81 -14.50
CA ASP A 296 -5.28 5.04 -15.05
C ASP A 296 -4.43 5.52 -16.22
N ALA A 297 -4.80 5.06 -17.41
CA ALA A 297 -4.13 5.43 -18.66
C ALA A 297 -4.31 6.93 -19.01
N THR A 298 -5.29 7.59 -18.40
CA THR A 298 -5.66 8.99 -18.63
C THR A 298 -5.08 9.96 -17.60
N TYR A 299 -4.32 9.46 -16.63
CA TYR A 299 -3.76 10.27 -15.55
C TYR A 299 -2.75 11.29 -16.09
N GLU A 300 -3.11 12.57 -16.08
CA GLU A 300 -2.27 13.68 -16.56
C GLU A 300 -1.72 13.42 -17.99
N ASP A 301 -0.43 13.68 -18.22
CA ASP A 301 0.30 13.35 -19.45
C ASP A 301 1.08 12.03 -19.34
N ALA A 302 0.70 11.12 -18.41
CA ALA A 302 1.44 9.90 -18.11
C ALA A 302 1.69 9.02 -19.34
N TRP A 303 0.70 8.91 -20.24
CA TRP A 303 0.84 8.11 -21.46
C TRP A 303 1.90 8.71 -22.40
N GLN A 304 1.91 10.03 -22.58
CA GLN A 304 2.88 10.72 -23.44
C GLN A 304 4.30 10.59 -22.88
N ARG A 305 4.45 10.71 -21.56
CA ARG A 305 5.73 10.56 -20.85
C ARG A 305 6.25 9.12 -20.85
N TYR A 306 5.35 8.16 -20.72
CA TYR A 306 5.64 6.75 -20.93
C TYR A 306 6.23 6.51 -22.31
N GLU A 307 5.57 7.00 -23.37
CA GLU A 307 6.05 6.79 -24.74
C GLU A 307 7.40 7.45 -24.99
N HIS A 308 7.60 8.66 -24.46
CA HIS A 308 8.89 9.33 -24.50
C HIS A 308 10.00 8.50 -23.84
N SER A 309 9.78 8.05 -22.61
CA SER A 309 10.75 7.24 -21.87
C SER A 309 10.97 5.87 -22.50
N ARG A 310 9.92 5.25 -23.04
CA ARG A 310 9.99 3.99 -23.78
C ARG A 310 10.81 4.14 -25.07
N ASN A 311 10.67 5.23 -25.80
CA ASN A 311 11.44 5.49 -27.01
C ASN A 311 12.93 5.74 -26.70
N ARG A 312 13.24 6.44 -25.61
CA ARG A 312 14.60 6.60 -25.08
C ARG A 312 15.19 5.27 -24.61
N ALA A 313 14.41 4.42 -23.93
CA ALA A 313 14.82 3.09 -23.50
C ALA A 313 15.00 2.12 -24.69
N ARG A 314 14.15 2.19 -25.72
CA ARG A 314 14.23 1.34 -26.93
C ARG A 314 15.39 1.68 -27.84
N SER A 315 15.82 2.95 -27.87
CA SER A 315 17.04 3.34 -28.59
C SER A 315 18.31 2.79 -27.92
N ALA A 316 18.18 2.14 -26.75
CA ALA A 316 19.21 1.31 -26.13
C ALA A 316 19.15 -0.20 -26.50
N GLY A 317 18.15 -0.66 -27.28
CA GLY A 317 18.06 -1.98 -27.95
C GLY A 317 17.53 -3.19 -27.13
N PRO A 318 16.58 -4.00 -27.67
CA PRO A 318 16.19 -5.30 -27.07
C PRO A 318 16.20 -6.51 -28.03
N ALA A 319 16.31 -7.75 -27.50
CA ALA A 319 16.24 -9.00 -28.27
C ALA A 319 14.91 -9.77 -28.08
N VAL A 320 14.53 -10.50 -29.14
CA VAL A 320 13.20 -11.02 -29.50
C VAL A 320 12.91 -12.41 -28.93
N GLY A 321 11.63 -12.67 -28.61
CA GLY A 321 11.13 -13.94 -28.06
C GLY A 321 10.93 -15.11 -29.04
N ARG A 322 10.68 -16.30 -28.47
CA ARG A 322 10.17 -17.48 -29.19
C ARG A 322 9.42 -18.44 -28.24
N ARG A 323 8.32 -19.02 -28.75
CA ARG A 323 7.38 -19.97 -28.09
C ARG A 323 8.07 -21.26 -27.58
N SER A 324 7.54 -21.83 -26.48
CA SER A 324 8.05 -23.03 -25.81
C SER A 324 7.21 -24.31 -26.04
N PRO A 325 7.82 -25.52 -26.00
CA PRO A 325 7.16 -26.83 -25.93
C PRO A 325 6.95 -27.33 -24.47
N VAL A 326 6.33 -28.51 -24.34
CA VAL A 326 5.84 -29.20 -23.13
C VAL A 326 6.93 -29.37 -22.05
N GLY A 327 6.58 -29.04 -20.80
CA GLY A 327 7.50 -28.77 -19.66
C GLY A 327 7.27 -27.39 -19.02
N SER A 328 6.16 -26.73 -19.36
CA SER A 328 5.86 -25.34 -18.98
C SER A 328 5.38 -25.22 -17.54
N ALA A 329 5.55 -24.04 -16.95
CA ALA A 329 5.01 -23.69 -15.62
C ALA A 329 3.50 -24.00 -15.53
N ALA A 330 2.76 -23.86 -16.63
CA ALA A 330 1.35 -24.26 -16.75
C ALA A 330 1.09 -25.76 -16.50
N GLY A 331 2.02 -26.65 -16.84
CA GLY A 331 1.90 -28.08 -16.52
C GLY A 331 2.06 -28.35 -15.04
N LEU A 332 3.08 -27.75 -14.42
CA LEU A 332 3.38 -27.90 -13.00
C LEU A 332 2.29 -27.29 -12.11
N VAL A 333 1.79 -26.10 -12.46
CA VAL A 333 0.73 -25.44 -11.70
C VAL A 333 -0.59 -26.23 -11.75
N ARG A 334 -0.91 -26.87 -12.88
CA ARG A 334 -2.06 -27.79 -12.97
C ARG A 334 -1.89 -29.05 -12.13
N ASP A 335 -0.69 -29.63 -12.08
CA ASP A 335 -0.42 -30.79 -11.21
C ASP A 335 -0.52 -30.42 -9.72
N LEU A 336 -0.04 -29.23 -9.35
CA LEU A 336 -0.22 -28.68 -8.00
C LEU A 336 -1.70 -28.48 -7.64
N GLU A 337 -2.48 -27.94 -8.56
CA GLU A 337 -3.93 -27.79 -8.38
C GLU A 337 -4.62 -29.14 -8.20
N ALA A 338 -4.31 -30.12 -9.06
CA ALA A 338 -4.86 -31.47 -9.01
C ALA A 338 -4.53 -32.21 -7.69
N ARG A 339 -3.38 -31.90 -7.07
CA ARG A 339 -2.97 -32.42 -5.76
C ARG A 339 -3.57 -31.65 -4.58
N GLY A 340 -4.39 -30.64 -4.83
CA GLY A 340 -5.02 -29.80 -3.81
C GLY A 340 -4.06 -28.84 -3.11
N LEU A 341 -2.86 -28.62 -3.67
CA LEU A 341 -1.82 -27.77 -3.08
C LEU A 341 -2.04 -26.27 -3.36
N LEU A 342 -2.98 -25.92 -4.24
CA LEU A 342 -3.35 -24.54 -4.58
C LEU A 342 -4.71 -24.10 -4.01
N GLY A 343 -5.33 -24.91 -3.16
CA GLY A 343 -6.69 -24.73 -2.62
C GLY A 343 -6.98 -23.36 -1.97
N ARG A 344 -8.29 -23.04 -1.86
CA ARG A 344 -8.86 -21.77 -1.37
C ARG A 344 -8.25 -21.34 -0.03
N THR A 345 -8.16 -20.04 0.18
CA THR A 345 -7.66 -19.27 1.35
C THR A 345 -8.27 -19.63 2.72
N ASP A 346 -9.00 -20.75 2.83
CA ASP A 346 -9.96 -21.11 3.89
C ASP A 346 -9.56 -22.34 4.73
N SER A 347 -8.26 -22.65 4.89
CA SER A 347 -7.88 -23.55 5.99
C SER A 347 -7.86 -22.76 7.30
N ARG A 348 -9.04 -22.68 7.94
CA ARG A 348 -9.17 -22.33 9.36
C ARG A 348 -8.32 -23.30 10.20
N ILE A 349 -7.35 -22.76 10.94
CA ILE A 349 -6.65 -23.49 11.99
C ILE A 349 -7.11 -22.89 13.32
N GLU A 350 -7.88 -23.67 14.07
CA GLU A 350 -8.29 -23.33 15.44
C GLU A 350 -7.19 -23.72 16.44
N SER A 351 -6.95 -22.80 17.39
CA SER A 351 -6.26 -22.95 18.69
C SER A 351 -4.76 -22.60 18.80
N TYR A 352 -4.38 -22.25 20.04
CA TYR A 352 -3.49 -21.14 20.45
C TYR A 352 -2.01 -21.50 20.73
N ASP A 353 -1.21 -20.42 20.76
CA ASP A 353 0.23 -20.24 21.13
C ASP A 353 1.30 -20.64 20.10
N ALA A 354 1.22 -20.00 18.91
CA ALA A 354 2.28 -19.94 17.88
C ALA A 354 2.09 -18.73 16.94
N THR A 355 1.84 -17.52 17.47
CA THR A 355 1.38 -16.33 16.72
C THR A 355 2.22 -16.00 15.48
N PHE A 356 3.55 -16.17 15.55
CA PHE A 356 4.44 -15.96 14.40
C PHE A 356 4.13 -16.90 13.22
N TYR A 357 3.94 -18.20 13.49
CA TYR A 357 3.72 -19.20 12.45
C TYR A 357 2.29 -19.21 11.92
N VAL A 358 1.32 -18.86 12.77
CA VAL A 358 -0.06 -18.58 12.35
C VAL A 358 -0.09 -17.37 11.40
N GLN A 359 0.58 -16.27 11.74
CA GLN A 359 0.71 -15.13 10.83
C GLN A 359 1.51 -15.46 9.57
N PHE A 360 2.56 -16.28 9.69
CA PHE A 360 3.36 -16.77 8.57
C PHE A 360 2.56 -17.64 7.61
N ASP A 361 1.58 -18.44 8.05
CA ASP A 361 0.73 -19.24 7.15
C ASP A 361 -0.51 -18.47 6.68
N HIS A 362 -0.98 -17.47 7.43
CA HIS A 362 -2.15 -16.64 7.13
C HIS A 362 -1.78 -15.19 6.72
N THR A 363 -0.93 -15.08 5.70
CA THR A 363 -0.48 -13.79 5.15
C THR A 363 -1.37 -13.29 4.01
N GLY A 364 -1.28 -12.00 3.68
CA GLY A 364 -1.98 -11.39 2.53
C GLY A 364 -1.66 -12.02 1.17
N VAL A 365 -2.42 -11.60 0.14
CA VAL A 365 -2.38 -12.17 -1.22
C VAL A 365 -0.96 -12.17 -1.83
N HIS A 366 -0.19 -11.10 -1.66
CA HIS A 366 1.17 -11.00 -2.20
C HIS A 366 2.16 -12.02 -1.59
N ASP A 367 2.11 -12.22 -0.27
CA ASP A 367 2.93 -13.22 0.41
C ASP A 367 2.57 -14.65 -0.01
N SER A 368 1.26 -14.90 -0.18
CA SER A 368 0.76 -16.18 -0.68
C SER A 368 1.27 -16.46 -2.10
N VAL A 369 1.31 -15.43 -2.95
CA VAL A 369 1.90 -15.53 -4.30
C VAL A 369 3.41 -15.81 -4.23
N LYS A 370 4.18 -15.10 -3.41
CA LYS A 370 5.63 -15.34 -3.25
C LYS A 370 5.92 -16.79 -2.84
N LYS A 371 5.20 -17.32 -1.86
CA LYS A 371 5.33 -18.72 -1.39
C LYS A 371 4.99 -19.72 -2.50
N ARG A 372 3.94 -19.46 -3.28
CA ARG A 372 3.53 -20.33 -4.40
C ARG A 372 4.53 -20.30 -5.55
N LEU A 373 5.07 -19.14 -5.88
CA LEU A 373 6.15 -19.02 -6.88
C LEU A 373 7.41 -19.73 -6.39
N GLU A 374 7.78 -19.58 -5.11
CA GLU A 374 8.90 -20.32 -4.53
C GLU A 374 8.70 -21.84 -4.63
N MET A 375 7.49 -22.34 -4.37
CA MET A 375 7.14 -23.75 -4.56
C MET A 375 7.26 -24.19 -6.04
N VAL A 376 6.79 -23.36 -6.98
CA VAL A 376 6.95 -23.61 -8.42
C VAL A 376 8.44 -23.69 -8.79
N GLN A 377 9.26 -22.79 -8.26
CA GLN A 377 10.70 -22.78 -8.51
C GLN A 377 11.40 -23.99 -7.88
N LEU A 378 11.03 -24.39 -6.65
CA LEU A 378 11.54 -25.61 -6.01
C LEU A 378 11.29 -26.84 -6.89
N LEU A 379 10.04 -27.06 -7.31
CA LEU A 379 9.68 -28.25 -8.08
C LEU A 379 10.29 -28.22 -9.49
N THR A 380 10.39 -27.03 -10.09
CA THR A 380 11.12 -26.82 -11.35
C THR A 380 12.60 -27.18 -11.19
N ALA A 381 13.22 -26.76 -10.09
CA ALA A 381 14.62 -27.05 -9.78
C ALA A 381 14.87 -28.51 -9.39
N VAL A 382 13.86 -29.23 -8.89
CA VAL A 382 13.94 -30.67 -8.59
C VAL A 382 13.74 -31.53 -9.85
N GLU A 383 13.07 -31.01 -10.87
CA GLU A 383 12.75 -31.64 -12.17
C GLU A 383 11.78 -32.83 -12.03
N ASP A 384 12.18 -33.89 -11.33
CA ASP A 384 11.36 -35.07 -11.05
C ASP A 384 11.29 -35.35 -9.55
N PRO A 385 10.28 -34.78 -8.84
CA PRO A 385 10.07 -35.04 -7.42
C PRO A 385 9.80 -36.51 -7.10
N GLY A 386 9.28 -37.30 -8.05
CA GLY A 386 9.01 -38.73 -7.85
C GLY A 386 10.28 -39.57 -7.74
N ALA A 387 11.41 -39.06 -8.24
CA ALA A 387 12.73 -39.68 -8.10
C ALA A 387 13.40 -39.38 -6.73
N VAL A 388 12.82 -38.50 -5.91
CA VAL A 388 13.35 -38.13 -4.60
C VAL A 388 12.77 -39.07 -3.54
N ALA A 389 13.59 -39.91 -2.91
CA ALA A 389 13.10 -40.83 -1.90
C ALA A 389 12.97 -40.17 -0.52
N ALA A 390 13.96 -39.37 -0.11
CA ALA A 390 13.97 -38.70 1.18
C ALA A 390 14.45 -37.24 1.09
N SER A 391 13.80 -36.35 1.84
CA SER A 391 14.17 -34.93 1.91
C SER A 391 14.32 -34.42 3.35
N LEU A 392 15.13 -33.37 3.52
CA LEU A 392 15.26 -32.60 4.76
C LEU A 392 15.05 -31.11 4.48
N ASP A 393 14.14 -30.48 5.19
CA ASP A 393 13.92 -29.02 5.16
C ASP A 393 14.53 -28.36 6.39
N VAL A 394 15.40 -27.37 6.18
CA VAL A 394 16.15 -26.67 7.23
C VAL A 394 15.53 -25.29 7.47
N GLY A 395 15.16 -25.01 8.73
CA GLY A 395 14.29 -23.89 9.08
C GLY A 395 12.85 -24.14 8.61
N SER A 396 12.34 -25.34 8.90
CA SER A 396 11.12 -25.83 8.26
C SER A 396 9.84 -25.19 8.77
N GLY A 397 9.87 -24.50 9.93
CA GLY A 397 8.69 -23.90 10.54
C GLY A 397 7.50 -24.85 10.64
N THR A 398 6.43 -24.56 9.90
CA THR A 398 5.20 -25.37 9.84
C THR A 398 5.27 -26.58 8.90
N LEU A 399 6.48 -26.92 8.42
CA LEU A 399 6.75 -28.03 7.48
C LEU A 399 6.07 -27.89 6.12
N ARG A 400 5.92 -26.67 5.61
CA ARG A 400 5.26 -26.40 4.32
C ARG A 400 5.87 -27.23 3.17
N TYR A 401 7.19 -27.24 3.01
CA TYR A 401 7.84 -27.95 1.91
C TYR A 401 7.86 -29.46 2.08
N PRO A 402 8.12 -30.01 3.29
CA PRO A 402 7.91 -31.42 3.56
C PRO A 402 6.49 -31.90 3.22
N GLN A 403 5.47 -31.11 3.57
CA GLN A 403 4.07 -31.41 3.24
C GLN A 403 3.81 -31.43 1.72
N VAL A 404 4.37 -30.49 0.98
CA VAL A 404 4.30 -30.46 -0.49
C VAL A 404 4.96 -31.70 -1.08
N LEU A 405 6.18 -32.01 -0.67
CA LEU A 405 6.97 -33.13 -1.19
C LEU A 405 6.35 -34.50 -0.83
N ASP A 406 5.70 -34.64 0.32
CA ASP A 406 4.95 -35.85 0.71
C ASP A 406 3.80 -36.15 -0.28
N ARG A 407 3.20 -35.13 -0.92
CA ARG A 407 2.22 -35.32 -2.00
C ARG A 407 2.81 -35.89 -3.28
N PHE A 408 4.13 -35.89 -3.42
CA PHE A 408 4.87 -36.55 -4.49
C PHE A 408 5.46 -37.91 -4.05
N GLY A 409 5.13 -38.38 -2.84
CA GLY A 409 5.64 -39.65 -2.29
C GLY A 409 7.01 -39.53 -1.62
N VAL A 410 7.54 -38.32 -1.46
CA VAL A 410 8.85 -38.10 -0.83
C VAL A 410 8.75 -38.24 0.68
N TRP A 411 9.65 -39.02 1.27
CA TRP A 411 9.73 -39.17 2.72
C TRP A 411 10.49 -37.99 3.35
N SER A 412 9.75 -36.96 3.75
CA SER A 412 10.29 -35.65 4.12
C SER A 412 10.39 -35.43 5.62
N TYR A 413 11.48 -34.80 6.06
CA TYR A 413 11.71 -34.37 7.44
C TYR A 413 11.94 -32.86 7.51
N GLY A 414 11.78 -32.26 8.68
CA GLY A 414 12.16 -30.87 8.91
C GLY A 414 12.90 -30.65 10.23
N ILE A 415 13.74 -29.63 10.25
CA ILE A 415 14.38 -29.13 11.47
C ILE A 415 14.21 -27.62 11.58
N ASP A 416 14.10 -27.14 12.81
CA ASP A 416 14.08 -25.71 13.13
C ASP A 416 14.71 -25.50 14.53
N LEU A 417 15.12 -24.27 14.86
CA LEU A 417 15.67 -23.93 16.17
C LEU A 417 14.61 -23.90 17.28
N SER A 418 13.33 -23.90 16.90
CA SER A 418 12.18 -23.86 17.80
C SER A 418 11.09 -24.83 17.33
N ASP A 419 10.36 -25.42 18.27
CA ASP A 419 9.17 -26.25 18.02
C ASP A 419 7.87 -25.45 17.83
N ALA A 420 7.91 -24.11 17.98
CA ALA A 420 6.72 -23.28 17.83
C ALA A 420 6.01 -23.46 16.46
N GLY A 421 6.77 -23.69 15.39
CA GLY A 421 6.21 -23.92 14.06
C GLY A 421 5.50 -25.26 13.92
N ILE A 422 6.03 -26.32 14.53
CA ILE A 422 5.39 -27.63 14.48
C ILE A 422 4.11 -27.68 15.32
N HIS A 423 4.03 -26.89 16.40
CA HIS A 423 2.80 -26.75 17.19
C HIS A 423 1.67 -26.06 16.43
N ALA A 424 1.99 -25.22 15.44
CA ALA A 424 1.00 -24.63 14.52
C ALA A 424 0.59 -25.58 13.37
N CYS A 425 1.28 -26.70 13.18
CA CYS A 425 0.96 -27.66 12.12
C CYS A 425 -0.28 -28.49 12.49
N VAL A 426 -1.34 -28.41 11.67
CA VAL A 426 -2.64 -29.05 11.93
C VAL A 426 -2.56 -30.57 11.95
N ASP A 427 -1.62 -31.14 11.20
CA ASP A 427 -1.54 -32.58 10.99
C ASP A 427 -0.47 -33.20 11.91
N ALA A 428 -0.94 -33.78 13.01
CA ALA A 428 -0.12 -34.36 14.06
C ALA A 428 0.86 -35.46 13.59
N ARG A 429 0.69 -36.04 12.39
CA ARG A 429 1.65 -37.02 11.84
C ARG A 429 3.04 -36.40 11.63
N TRP A 430 3.08 -35.09 11.41
CA TRP A 430 4.29 -34.34 11.14
C TRP A 430 5.18 -34.11 12.35
N ALA A 431 4.61 -34.12 13.56
CA ALA A 431 5.39 -34.04 14.79
C ALA A 431 6.45 -35.14 14.89
N ARG A 432 6.21 -36.30 14.28
CA ARG A 432 7.16 -37.43 14.22
C ARG A 432 8.24 -37.29 13.15
N ARG A 433 8.11 -36.33 12.24
CA ARG A 433 9.05 -36.04 11.15
C ARG A 433 9.73 -34.67 11.34
N PHE A 434 9.66 -34.12 12.54
CA PHE A 434 10.26 -32.85 12.92
C PHE A 434 11.25 -33.04 14.08
N ALA A 435 12.31 -32.23 14.12
CA ALA A 435 13.18 -32.12 15.29
C ALA A 435 13.65 -30.68 15.52
N VAL A 436 13.75 -30.29 16.80
CA VAL A 436 14.43 -29.05 17.17
C VAL A 436 15.94 -29.26 17.02
N ALA A 437 16.56 -28.62 16.03
CA ALA A 437 17.97 -28.79 15.73
C ALA A 437 18.57 -27.59 14.97
N ASP A 438 19.88 -27.38 15.16
CA ASP A 438 20.65 -26.35 14.46
C ASP A 438 21.05 -26.86 13.07
N GLY A 439 20.65 -26.13 12.02
CA GLY A 439 21.02 -26.44 10.63
C GLY A 439 22.52 -26.34 10.33
N THR A 440 23.32 -25.76 11.22
CA THR A 440 24.79 -25.71 11.13
C THR A 440 25.49 -26.89 11.80
N ALA A 441 24.73 -27.78 12.44
CA ALA A 441 25.18 -29.03 13.06
C ALA A 441 24.03 -30.05 13.09
N MET A 442 23.75 -30.67 11.94
CA MET A 442 22.54 -31.46 11.72
C MET A 442 22.65 -32.86 12.34
N PRO A 443 21.64 -33.33 13.11
CA PRO A 443 21.67 -34.61 13.83
C PRO A 443 21.36 -35.83 12.92
N PHE A 444 21.85 -35.80 11.69
CA PHE A 444 21.64 -36.87 10.71
C PHE A 444 22.96 -37.47 10.25
N ARG A 445 22.95 -38.75 9.89
CA ARG A 445 24.10 -39.43 9.31
C ARG A 445 24.42 -38.91 7.90
N ASP A 446 25.64 -39.13 7.46
CA ASP A 446 26.07 -38.82 6.10
C ASP A 446 25.21 -39.56 5.07
N GLY A 447 24.91 -38.93 3.93
CA GLY A 447 24.17 -39.56 2.84
C GLY A 447 22.77 -40.03 3.22
N SER A 448 22.08 -39.29 4.09
CA SER A 448 20.72 -39.59 4.53
C SER A 448 19.66 -39.21 3.50
N PHE A 449 19.85 -38.09 2.80
CA PHE A 449 18.79 -37.44 2.00
C PHE A 449 19.16 -37.33 0.52
N ASP A 450 18.16 -37.34 -0.35
CA ASP A 450 18.32 -37.08 -1.78
C ASP A 450 18.15 -35.57 -2.09
N LEU A 451 17.42 -34.86 -1.21
CA LEU A 451 17.13 -33.44 -1.32
C LEU A 451 17.27 -32.75 0.05
N VAL A 452 17.98 -31.63 0.10
CA VAL A 452 17.99 -30.72 1.25
C VAL A 452 17.45 -29.37 0.78
N THR A 453 16.46 -28.85 1.49
CA THR A 453 15.84 -27.55 1.23
C THR A 453 16.11 -26.57 2.37
N CYS A 454 16.23 -25.28 2.06
CA CYS A 454 16.32 -24.19 3.05
C CYS A 454 15.60 -22.97 2.45
N MET A 455 14.33 -22.82 2.82
CA MET A 455 13.36 -22.05 2.05
C MET A 455 12.92 -20.77 2.79
N MET A 456 12.10 -19.95 2.14
CA MET A 456 11.59 -18.66 2.63
C MET A 456 12.65 -17.69 3.18
N GLY A 457 13.88 -17.75 2.65
CA GLY A 457 14.97 -16.87 3.06
C GLY A 457 15.61 -17.20 4.42
N THR A 458 15.42 -18.41 4.96
CA THR A 458 16.06 -18.84 6.22
C THR A 458 17.58 -18.61 6.22
N VAL A 459 18.24 -18.84 5.08
CA VAL A 459 19.69 -18.64 4.93
C VAL A 459 20.13 -17.19 5.22
N ASN A 460 19.26 -16.20 5.03
CA ASN A 460 19.56 -14.78 5.29
C ASN A 460 19.67 -14.46 6.79
N HIS A 461 19.26 -15.37 7.67
CA HIS A 461 19.46 -15.23 9.12
C HIS A 461 20.85 -15.67 9.58
N LEU A 462 21.60 -16.39 8.73
CA LEU A 462 22.92 -16.93 9.03
C LEU A 462 24.03 -15.91 8.71
N SER A 463 25.00 -15.80 9.61
CA SER A 463 26.29 -15.15 9.32
C SER A 463 27.09 -15.94 8.27
N ALA A 464 28.11 -15.33 7.66
CA ALA A 464 28.97 -16.01 6.68
C ALA A 464 29.57 -17.32 7.20
N ALA A 465 30.11 -17.32 8.42
CA ALA A 465 30.66 -18.52 9.05
C ALA A 465 29.60 -19.58 9.36
N GLN A 466 28.35 -19.17 9.64
CA GLN A 466 27.24 -20.10 9.81
C GLN A 466 26.77 -20.67 8.48
N ARG A 467 26.76 -19.87 7.40
CA ARG A 467 26.43 -20.35 6.05
C ARG A 467 27.42 -21.40 5.57
N GLU A 468 28.72 -21.18 5.81
CA GLU A 468 29.76 -22.17 5.51
C GLU A 468 29.48 -23.53 6.20
N ARG A 469 29.17 -23.51 7.50
CA ARG A 469 28.82 -24.72 8.26
C ARG A 469 27.52 -25.35 7.78
N PHE A 470 26.49 -24.55 7.54
CA PHE A 470 25.22 -25.03 6.98
C PHE A 470 25.44 -25.74 5.63
N LEU A 471 26.21 -25.14 4.72
CA LEU A 471 26.52 -25.72 3.42
C LEU A 471 27.31 -27.02 3.56
N ALA A 472 28.30 -27.08 4.47
CA ALA A 472 29.05 -28.31 4.75
C ALA A 472 28.15 -29.42 5.30
N GLU A 473 27.25 -29.12 6.23
CA GLU A 473 26.28 -30.08 6.78
C GLU A 473 25.25 -30.53 5.75
N SER A 474 24.75 -29.63 4.89
CA SER A 474 23.92 -29.98 3.74
C SER A 474 24.66 -30.92 2.78
N PHE A 475 25.92 -30.63 2.45
CA PHE A 475 26.73 -31.49 1.59
C PHE A 475 26.92 -32.87 2.22
N ARG A 476 27.26 -32.93 3.51
CA ARG A 476 27.49 -34.17 4.26
C ARG A 476 26.25 -35.06 4.29
N THR A 477 25.08 -34.48 4.59
CA THR A 477 23.82 -35.20 4.77
C THR A 477 23.15 -35.61 3.46
N LEU A 478 23.43 -34.94 2.34
CA LEU A 478 22.99 -35.35 1.00
C LEU A 478 23.67 -36.64 0.54
N ARG A 479 23.04 -37.50 -0.24
CA ARG A 479 23.72 -38.60 -0.95
C ARG A 479 24.55 -38.06 -2.11
N PRO A 480 25.57 -38.78 -2.60
CA PRO A 480 26.21 -38.43 -3.87
C PRO A 480 25.17 -38.26 -4.99
N GLY A 481 25.21 -37.15 -5.74
CA GLY A 481 24.19 -36.80 -6.73
C GLY A 481 22.92 -36.15 -6.16
N GLY A 482 22.79 -36.08 -4.83
CA GLY A 482 21.72 -35.38 -4.14
C GLY A 482 21.74 -33.87 -4.43
N ARG A 483 20.61 -33.20 -4.16
CA ARG A 483 20.39 -31.79 -4.54
C ARG A 483 20.19 -30.91 -3.31
N LEU A 484 20.85 -29.76 -3.31
CA LEU A 484 20.57 -28.66 -2.38
C LEU A 484 19.71 -27.62 -3.10
N VAL A 485 18.64 -27.16 -2.46
CA VAL A 485 17.83 -26.04 -2.92
C VAL A 485 17.68 -25.02 -1.80
N VAL A 486 18.04 -23.77 -2.06
CA VAL A 486 17.96 -22.68 -1.08
C VAL A 486 17.25 -21.49 -1.70
N SER A 487 16.27 -20.90 -1.02
CA SER A 487 15.73 -19.60 -1.43
C SER A 487 16.24 -18.48 -0.53
N ALA A 488 16.47 -17.32 -1.11
CA ALA A 488 16.97 -16.14 -0.43
C ALA A 488 16.37 -14.86 -1.01
N TRP A 489 16.33 -13.81 -0.18
CA TRP A 489 15.94 -12.47 -0.61
C TRP A 489 17.08 -11.81 -1.38
N ASP A 490 16.78 -11.16 -2.50
CA ASP A 490 17.79 -10.50 -3.32
C ASP A 490 18.02 -9.04 -2.87
N PRO A 491 19.22 -8.67 -2.40
CA PRO A 491 19.51 -7.29 -2.01
C PRO A 491 19.52 -6.31 -3.18
N ALA A 492 19.72 -6.76 -4.42
CA ALA A 492 19.77 -5.90 -5.59
C ALA A 492 18.36 -5.47 -6.09
N CYS A 493 17.30 -6.09 -5.57
CA CYS A 493 15.95 -5.78 -6.00
C CYS A 493 15.45 -4.45 -5.41
N ARG A 494 15.29 -3.43 -6.26
CA ARG A 494 14.87 -2.07 -5.85
C ARG A 494 13.45 -1.98 -5.25
N PHE A 495 12.60 -2.97 -5.51
CA PHE A 495 11.24 -3.08 -4.98
C PHE A 495 11.09 -4.25 -4.02
N GLN A 496 12.21 -4.67 -3.41
CA GLN A 496 12.25 -5.76 -2.44
C GLN A 496 11.31 -5.48 -1.28
N THR A 497 10.33 -6.36 -1.11
CA THR A 497 9.54 -6.46 0.10
C THR A 497 9.79 -7.82 0.75
N PHE A 498 9.61 -7.87 2.07
CA PHE A 498 9.62 -9.12 2.82
C PHE A 498 8.18 -9.55 3.07
N LEU A 499 8.04 -10.71 3.68
CA LEU A 499 6.74 -11.17 4.14
C LEU A 499 6.13 -10.19 5.14
N SER A 500 4.84 -9.94 4.99
CA SER A 500 4.07 -8.90 5.69
C SER A 500 3.98 -9.09 7.21
N PHE A 501 4.33 -10.27 7.74
CA PHE A 501 4.37 -10.51 9.19
C PHE A 501 5.63 -9.94 9.87
N TYR A 502 6.69 -9.62 9.13
CA TYR A 502 7.87 -8.99 9.72
C TYR A 502 7.53 -7.55 10.14
N SER A 503 7.93 -7.17 11.35
CA SER A 503 7.89 -5.77 11.77
C SER A 503 8.88 -4.93 10.95
N PRO A 504 8.68 -3.60 10.82
CA PRO A 504 9.65 -2.73 10.15
C PRO A 504 11.08 -2.83 10.71
N ALA A 505 11.21 -3.08 12.02
CA ALA A 505 12.51 -3.26 12.68
C ALA A 505 13.19 -4.57 12.26
N GLU A 506 12.45 -5.68 12.19
CA GLU A 506 12.96 -6.97 11.72
C GLU A 506 13.33 -6.91 10.24
N MET A 507 12.52 -6.27 9.40
CA MET A 507 12.84 -6.04 7.99
C MET A 507 14.15 -5.24 7.85
N ALA A 508 14.35 -4.20 8.65
CA ALA A 508 15.58 -3.41 8.63
C ALA A 508 16.81 -4.22 9.08
N GLN A 509 16.66 -5.12 10.06
CA GLN A 509 17.72 -6.03 10.47
C GLN A 509 18.05 -7.07 9.39
N LEU A 510 17.02 -7.65 8.77
CA LEU A 510 17.14 -8.65 7.73
C LEU A 510 17.85 -8.08 6.49
N ARG A 511 17.52 -6.84 6.09
CA ARG A 511 18.21 -6.11 4.99
C ARG A 511 19.71 -6.07 5.15
N ARG A 512 20.22 -5.95 6.39
CA ARG A 512 21.67 -5.88 6.67
C ARG A 512 22.38 -7.23 6.54
N ARG A 513 21.63 -8.33 6.47
CA ARG A 513 22.16 -9.71 6.41
C ARG A 513 21.95 -10.36 5.04
N LEU A 514 21.29 -9.66 4.12
CA LEU A 514 21.08 -10.17 2.76
C LEU A 514 22.43 -10.45 2.09
N THR A 515 22.46 -11.53 1.33
CA THR A 515 23.65 -12.00 0.63
C THR A 515 23.36 -12.00 -0.85
N GLU A 516 24.23 -11.39 -1.65
CA GLU A 516 24.07 -11.37 -3.10
C GLU A 516 24.07 -12.79 -3.69
N PRO A 517 23.30 -13.05 -4.75
CA PRO A 517 23.27 -14.36 -5.41
C PRO A 517 24.66 -14.88 -5.79
N ARG A 518 25.53 -13.99 -6.28
CA ARG A 518 26.90 -14.34 -6.68
C ARG A 518 27.72 -14.85 -5.50
N VAL A 519 27.63 -14.20 -4.34
CA VAL A 519 28.37 -14.57 -3.13
C VAL A 519 27.89 -15.91 -2.61
N LEU A 520 26.58 -16.12 -2.51
CA LEU A 520 26.03 -17.39 -2.02
C LEU A 520 26.38 -18.56 -2.98
N ARG A 521 26.43 -18.31 -4.29
CA ARG A 521 26.87 -19.28 -5.29
C ARG A 521 28.35 -19.67 -5.12
N GLU A 522 29.21 -18.70 -4.82
CA GLU A 522 30.65 -18.91 -4.55
C GLU A 522 30.86 -19.69 -3.25
N GLU A 523 30.16 -19.32 -2.17
CA GLU A 523 30.19 -20.05 -0.89
C GLU A 523 29.71 -21.51 -1.08
N CYS A 524 28.64 -21.73 -1.85
CA CYS A 524 28.12 -23.06 -2.14
C CYS A 524 29.12 -23.91 -2.95
N ALA A 525 29.75 -23.33 -3.97
CA ALA A 525 30.79 -24.04 -4.74
C ALA A 525 32.02 -24.36 -3.87
N ALA A 526 32.42 -23.45 -2.98
CA ALA A 526 33.53 -23.67 -2.04
C ALA A 526 33.25 -24.81 -1.04
N ALA A 527 31.98 -25.05 -0.70
CA ALA A 527 31.56 -26.18 0.13
C ALA A 527 31.56 -27.54 -0.62
N GLY A 528 31.99 -27.58 -1.89
CA GLY A 528 32.14 -28.80 -2.69
C GLY A 528 30.98 -29.09 -3.63
N PHE A 529 29.93 -28.27 -3.65
CA PHE A 529 28.81 -28.47 -4.56
C PHE A 529 29.18 -28.16 -6.02
N SER A 530 28.60 -28.92 -6.93
CA SER A 530 28.72 -28.75 -8.37
C SER A 530 27.40 -28.25 -8.99
N ALA A 531 27.46 -27.83 -10.26
CA ALA A 531 26.30 -27.36 -11.03
C ALA A 531 25.49 -26.25 -10.32
N VAL A 532 26.16 -25.39 -9.55
CA VAL A 532 25.51 -24.33 -8.75
C VAL A 532 24.90 -23.28 -9.68
N ARG A 533 23.57 -23.10 -9.57
CA ARG A 533 22.78 -22.14 -10.35
C ARG A 533 21.93 -21.31 -9.43
N THR A 534 21.70 -20.05 -9.82
CA THR A 534 20.76 -19.15 -9.15
C THR A 534 19.71 -18.70 -10.16
N THR A 535 18.43 -18.78 -9.79
CA THR A 535 17.29 -18.38 -10.62
C THR A 535 16.50 -17.32 -9.86
N PRO A 536 16.44 -16.06 -10.35
CA PRO A 536 15.59 -15.05 -9.75
C PRO A 536 14.11 -15.36 -10.01
N PHE A 537 13.24 -15.02 -9.05
CA PHE A 537 11.79 -15.16 -9.17
C PHE A 537 11.08 -14.06 -8.39
N CYS A 538 9.79 -13.87 -8.66
CA CYS A 538 9.07 -12.68 -8.25
C CYS A 538 9.79 -11.41 -8.75
N THR A 539 10.03 -11.36 -10.06
CA THR A 539 10.73 -10.30 -10.82
C THR A 539 9.90 -9.02 -11.00
N PHE A 540 8.86 -8.89 -10.20
CA PHE A 540 7.85 -7.85 -10.27
C PHE A 540 7.45 -7.39 -8.87
N PRO A 541 6.95 -6.15 -8.74
CA PRO A 541 6.50 -5.60 -7.47
C PRO A 541 5.21 -6.28 -6.97
N ASP A 542 4.94 -6.18 -5.67
CA ASP A 542 3.82 -6.86 -5.00
C ASP A 542 2.44 -6.50 -5.56
N TRP A 543 2.26 -5.29 -6.05
CA TRP A 543 0.98 -4.89 -6.62
C TRP A 543 0.67 -5.64 -7.94
N LEU A 544 1.68 -6.15 -8.65
CA LEU A 544 1.46 -7.01 -9.84
C LEU A 544 1.02 -8.42 -9.42
N ALA A 545 1.48 -8.88 -8.25
CA ALA A 545 1.00 -10.11 -7.64
C ALA A 545 -0.49 -10.00 -7.22
N THR A 546 -0.94 -8.81 -6.82
CA THR A 546 -2.33 -8.57 -6.38
C THR A 546 -3.26 -7.98 -7.46
N GLY A 547 -2.72 -7.51 -8.59
CA GLY A 547 -3.36 -6.53 -9.45
C GLY A 547 -4.13 -7.02 -10.68
N ALA A 548 -4.59 -8.27 -10.75
CA ALA A 548 -5.55 -8.64 -11.80
C ALA A 548 -6.44 -9.83 -11.40
N ASP A 549 -7.60 -9.53 -10.82
CA ASP A 549 -8.80 -10.36 -10.90
C ASP A 549 -9.73 -9.83 -12.02
N ALA A 550 -9.15 -9.31 -13.11
CA ALA A 550 -9.91 -9.02 -14.31
C ALA A 550 -10.25 -10.35 -14.99
N SER A 551 -11.48 -10.81 -14.77
CA SER A 551 -12.16 -11.95 -15.42
C SER A 551 -11.75 -13.36 -14.98
N GLY A 552 -12.45 -13.90 -13.97
CA GLY A 552 -12.83 -15.32 -13.86
C GLY A 552 -11.74 -16.40 -14.02
N THR A 553 -10.46 -16.05 -13.89
CA THR A 553 -9.32 -16.95 -14.07
C THR A 553 -9.05 -17.65 -12.74
N SER A 554 -8.81 -18.96 -12.77
CA SER A 554 -8.53 -19.70 -11.55
C SER A 554 -7.25 -19.18 -10.88
N GLY A 555 -7.10 -19.36 -9.56
CA GLY A 555 -5.84 -19.02 -8.87
C GLY A 555 -4.61 -19.74 -9.47
N ALA A 556 -4.83 -20.88 -10.14
CA ALA A 556 -3.83 -21.61 -10.90
C ALA A 556 -3.47 -20.91 -12.23
N ASP A 557 -4.44 -20.37 -12.98
CA ASP A 557 -4.16 -19.62 -14.21
C ASP A 557 -3.34 -18.36 -13.92
N ARG A 558 -3.66 -17.66 -12.83
CA ARG A 558 -2.91 -16.47 -12.40
C ARG A 558 -1.49 -16.83 -11.99
N LEU A 559 -1.31 -17.88 -11.19
CA LEU A 559 0.01 -18.35 -10.79
C LEU A 559 0.85 -18.80 -12.00
N THR A 560 0.21 -19.46 -12.97
CA THR A 560 0.83 -19.83 -14.25
C THR A 560 1.34 -18.62 -14.99
N TRP A 561 0.49 -17.59 -15.15
CA TRP A 561 0.87 -16.35 -15.81
C TRP A 561 2.06 -15.66 -15.11
N LEU A 562 2.06 -15.61 -13.78
CA LEU A 562 3.15 -15.02 -13.00
C LEU A 562 4.46 -15.81 -13.14
N ALA A 563 4.40 -17.13 -13.13
CA ALA A 563 5.57 -17.98 -13.32
C ALA A 563 6.13 -17.88 -14.75
N ASP A 564 5.24 -17.79 -15.74
CA ASP A 564 5.61 -17.53 -17.13
C ASP A 564 6.23 -16.13 -17.29
N LEU A 565 5.69 -15.12 -16.60
CA LEU A 565 6.25 -13.77 -16.59
C LEU A 565 7.67 -13.74 -16.00
N ASP A 566 7.91 -14.40 -14.87
CA ASP A 566 9.26 -14.54 -14.30
C ASP A 566 10.23 -15.14 -15.32
N ARG A 567 9.85 -16.28 -15.91
CA ARG A 567 10.68 -16.96 -16.90
C ARG A 567 10.97 -16.06 -18.10
N ASP A 568 9.97 -15.37 -18.64
CA ASP A 568 10.09 -14.57 -19.84
C ASP A 568 10.96 -13.32 -19.60
N ARG A 569 10.86 -12.69 -18.41
CA ARG A 569 11.74 -11.58 -18.03
C ARG A 569 13.19 -12.02 -17.88
N VAL A 570 13.42 -13.14 -17.19
CA VAL A 570 14.76 -13.70 -16.99
C VAL A 570 15.39 -14.15 -18.31
N ALA A 571 14.60 -14.70 -19.24
CA ALA A 571 15.07 -15.07 -20.57
C ALA A 571 15.38 -13.85 -21.46
N GLY A 572 14.61 -12.77 -21.32
CA GLY A 572 14.80 -11.54 -22.09
C GLY A 572 15.97 -10.68 -21.60
N ASP A 573 16.27 -10.72 -20.30
CA ASP A 573 17.39 -10.01 -19.69
C ASP A 573 18.04 -10.85 -18.57
N PRO A 574 19.25 -11.40 -18.80
CA PRO A 574 20.00 -12.16 -17.80
C PRO A 574 20.40 -11.35 -16.55
N ALA A 575 20.34 -10.01 -16.61
CA ALA A 575 20.56 -9.14 -15.46
C ALA A 575 19.29 -8.92 -14.62
N THR A 576 18.15 -9.52 -15.01
CA THR A 576 16.90 -9.43 -14.26
C THR A 576 17.09 -9.86 -12.81
N VAL A 577 16.63 -9.00 -11.91
CA VAL A 577 16.66 -9.24 -10.47
C VAL A 577 15.25 -9.55 -9.96
N GLY A 578 15.12 -10.61 -9.17
CA GLY A 578 13.88 -10.98 -8.48
C GLY A 578 13.80 -10.40 -7.08
N GLN A 579 12.62 -10.26 -6.48
CA GLN A 579 12.53 -10.01 -5.04
C GLN A 579 13.20 -11.14 -4.23
N MET A 580 13.19 -12.34 -4.79
CA MET A 580 13.85 -13.53 -4.28
C MET A 580 14.62 -14.22 -5.39
N PHE A 581 15.54 -15.10 -5.00
CA PHE A 581 16.21 -16.02 -5.91
C PHE A 581 16.32 -17.40 -5.29
N LEU A 582 16.34 -18.42 -6.15
CA LEU A 582 16.52 -19.81 -5.78
C LEU A 582 17.92 -20.26 -6.20
N LEU A 583 18.74 -20.74 -5.26
CA LEU A 583 19.97 -21.48 -5.52
C LEU A 583 19.66 -22.98 -5.62
N SER A 584 20.17 -23.64 -6.65
CA SER A 584 20.14 -25.10 -6.80
C SER A 584 21.54 -25.63 -7.08
N ALA A 585 21.93 -26.71 -6.43
CA ALA A 585 23.27 -27.30 -6.54
C ALA A 585 23.25 -28.83 -6.33
N ARG A 586 24.29 -29.52 -6.80
CA ARG A 586 24.43 -30.99 -6.72
C ARG A 586 25.63 -31.39 -5.85
N ARG A 587 25.44 -32.39 -4.97
CA ARG A 587 26.53 -33.02 -4.22
C ARG A 587 27.39 -33.89 -5.13
#